data_AF-A0A8J1XLU0-F1
#
_entry.id   AF-A0A8J1XLU0-F1
#
_cell.length_a   1.000
_cell.length_b   1.000
_cell.length_c   1.000
_cell.angle_alpha   90.00
_cell.angle_beta   90.00
_cell.angle_gamma   90.00
#
_symmetry.space_group_name_H-M   'P 1'
#
loop_
_entity.id
_entity.type
_entity.pdbx_description
1 polymer ?
#
loop_
_entity_poly.entity_id
_entity_poly.type
_entity_poly.pdbx_seq_one_letter_code
_entity_poly.pdbx_strand_id
1 'polypeptide(L)'
;LCSSIMDEKYLDHLCSSIRDDKYLVHLCSSIKDDKYLVHLCSSIKDDKYLVHLCTSIKDDKYLVHLCSSINDDKYLVHLCSSINDDKYFVHVCSSIKDDTYLVHLCSSIKDDKYLVHLCSSIKDDKYLVHLCSTIKDDKYLVHLCSTINDDKYLVHLCSSIKDDKYIVHLCSSIKDDKYLVHLCTSIKDDKYFVHVCSSIKGDNDLVYLHKG
;
A
#
# COMPACT_ATOMS: atom_id res chain seq x y z
N LEU A 1 16.67 31.12 20.41
CA LEU A 1 17.36 31.07 19.11
C LEU A 1 18.78 30.63 19.38
N CYS A 2 19.04 29.33 19.29
CA CYS A 2 20.39 28.78 19.29
C CYS A 2 20.78 28.39 17.85
N SER A 3 22.04 28.59 17.48
CA SER A 3 22.55 28.26 16.15
C SER A 3 22.87 26.77 15.99
N SER A 4 23.33 26.11 17.05
CA SER A 4 23.65 24.69 17.00
C SER A 4 23.77 24.13 18.40
N ILE A 5 23.23 22.93 18.61
CA ILE A 5 23.38 22.16 19.85
C ILE A 5 24.02 20.83 19.53
N MET A 6 25.05 20.49 20.31
CA MET A 6 25.82 19.27 20.12
C MET A 6 25.27 18.11 20.96
N ASP A 7 24.88 18.38 22.20
CA ASP A 7 24.29 17.43 23.13
C ASP A 7 23.45 18.25 24.12
N GLU A 8 22.14 18.03 24.15
CA GLU A 8 21.31 18.57 25.23
C GLU A 8 20.48 17.50 25.93
N LYS A 9 20.20 17.80 27.20
CA LYS A 9 19.46 16.90 28.09
C LYS A 9 18.05 17.40 28.36
N TYR A 10 17.72 18.67 28.08
CA TYR A 10 16.39 19.22 28.35
C TYR A 10 16.08 20.45 27.50
N LEU A 11 14.98 20.33 26.75
CA LEU A 11 14.06 21.37 26.26
C LEU A 11 14.66 22.47 25.36
N ASP A 12 14.59 22.22 24.05
CA ASP A 12 14.91 23.21 23.03
C ASP A 12 13.66 23.89 22.47
N HIS A 13 13.57 25.21 22.65
CA HIS A 13 12.41 25.97 22.17
C HIS A 13 12.53 26.39 20.69
N LEU A 14 13.75 26.70 20.22
CA LEU A 14 14.02 27.13 18.84
C LEU A 14 15.52 27.06 18.48
N CYS A 15 15.87 26.09 17.63
CA CYS A 15 17.25 25.82 17.19
C CYS A 15 17.34 25.64 15.67
N SER A 16 18.45 26.02 15.04
CA SER A 16 18.66 25.66 13.63
C SER A 16 19.09 24.21 13.47
N SER A 17 20.01 23.72 14.30
CA SER A 17 20.50 22.35 14.20
C SER A 17 20.73 21.72 15.56
N ILE A 18 20.31 20.47 15.70
CA ILE A 18 20.61 19.63 16.86
C ILE A 18 21.27 18.35 16.36
N ARG A 19 22.42 18.02 16.95
CA ARG A 19 23.11 16.77 16.63
C ARG A 19 22.46 15.61 17.36
N ASP A 20 22.36 15.70 18.68
CA ASP A 20 21.83 14.64 19.53
C ASP A 20 20.87 15.29 20.56
N ASP A 21 19.57 14.99 20.48
CA ASP A 21 18.61 15.31 21.55
C ASP A 21 18.06 14.04 22.19
N LYS A 22 17.81 14.15 23.49
CA LYS A 22 17.21 13.06 24.23
C LYS A 22 15.73 13.25 24.48
N TYR A 23 15.15 14.44 24.58
CA TYR A 23 13.81 14.62 25.18
C TYR A 23 12.78 15.38 24.37
N LEU A 24 12.99 16.68 24.15
CA LEU A 24 11.95 17.52 23.58
C LEU A 24 12.56 18.61 22.73
N VAL A 25 12.23 18.53 21.44
CA VAL A 25 12.48 19.58 20.47
C VAL A 25 11.16 20.19 20.03
N HIS A 26 10.94 21.47 20.33
CA HIS A 26 9.74 22.17 19.88
C HIS A 26 9.82 22.58 18.40
N LEU A 27 10.91 23.26 18.02
CA LEU A 27 11.11 23.74 16.66
C LEU A 27 12.58 23.62 16.26
N CYS A 28 12.87 22.87 15.20
CA CYS A 28 14.21 22.75 14.65
C CYS A 28 14.22 22.76 13.12
N SER A 29 15.32 23.20 12.50
CA SER A 29 15.49 22.97 11.05
C SER A 29 15.99 21.55 10.80
N SER A 30 17.02 21.11 11.52
CA SER A 30 17.58 19.76 11.34
C SER A 30 17.95 19.06 12.65
N ILE A 31 17.56 17.80 12.78
CA ILE A 31 17.98 16.92 13.86
C ILE A 31 18.70 15.71 13.25
N LYS A 32 19.89 15.38 13.77
CA LYS A 32 20.59 14.17 13.34
C LYS A 32 20.07 12.95 14.10
N ASP A 33 20.00 12.99 15.42
CA ASP A 33 19.47 11.90 16.23
C ASP A 33 18.52 12.47 17.31
N ASP A 34 17.24 12.06 17.28
CA ASP A 34 16.27 12.31 18.36
C ASP A 34 15.87 11.00 19.03
N LYS A 35 15.61 11.07 20.33
CA LYS A 35 15.04 9.94 21.06
C LYS A 35 13.54 10.07 21.24
N TYR A 36 13.00 11.10 21.89
CA TYR A 36 11.65 11.08 22.48
C TYR A 36 10.57 11.84 21.72
N LEU A 37 10.74 13.14 21.46
CA LEU A 37 9.64 13.95 20.93
C LEU A 37 10.13 15.15 20.13
N VAL A 38 9.71 15.18 18.86
CA VAL A 38 9.88 16.32 17.97
C VAL A 38 8.51 16.86 17.58
N HIS A 39 8.23 18.12 17.92
CA HIS A 39 6.97 18.76 17.53
C HIS A 39 6.97 19.19 16.06
N LEU A 40 7.99 19.94 15.64
CA LEU A 40 8.11 20.42 14.28
C LEU A 40 9.58 20.50 13.86
N CYS A 41 9.91 19.78 12.80
CA CYS A 41 11.24 19.80 12.19
C CYS A 41 11.17 19.88 10.66
N SER A 42 12.20 20.43 10.02
CA SER A 42 12.30 20.28 8.56
C SER A 42 12.86 18.90 8.21
N SER A 43 13.95 18.49 8.85
CA SER A 43 14.58 17.19 8.57
C SER A 43 15.05 16.46 9.82
N ILE A 44 14.74 15.17 9.92
CA ILE A 44 15.28 14.28 10.94
C ILE A 44 16.01 13.13 10.24
N LYS A 45 17.23 12.82 10.66
CA LYS A 45 17.95 11.66 10.14
C LYS A 45 17.50 10.39 10.87
N ASP A 46 17.52 10.38 12.19
CA ASP A 46 17.09 9.23 12.99
C ASP A 46 16.14 9.71 14.12
N ASP A 47 14.89 9.24 14.14
CA ASP A 47 13.96 9.40 15.26
C ASP A 47 13.61 8.03 15.86
N LYS A 48 13.43 8.01 17.18
CA LYS A 48 12.98 6.80 17.85
C LYS A 48 11.50 6.80 18.18
N TYR A 49 10.91 7.83 18.78
CA TYR A 49 9.61 7.72 19.47
C TYR A 49 8.44 8.46 18.83
N LEU A 50 8.55 9.77 18.58
CA LEU A 50 7.40 10.54 18.15
C LEU A 50 7.79 11.81 17.40
N VAL A 51 7.31 11.90 16.16
CA VAL A 51 7.38 13.10 15.34
C VAL A 51 5.96 13.58 15.01
N HIS A 52 5.62 14.80 15.42
CA HIS A 52 4.31 15.38 15.10
C HIS A 52 4.23 15.91 13.67
N LEU A 53 5.20 16.73 13.27
CA LEU A 53 5.25 17.30 11.92
C LEU A 53 6.69 17.37 11.43
N CYS A 54 6.95 16.75 10.28
CA CYS A 54 8.25 16.84 9.62
C CYS A 54 8.11 17.01 8.11
N THR A 55 9.11 17.63 7.47
CA THR A 55 9.18 17.57 6.00
C THR A 55 9.77 16.23 5.57
N SER A 56 10.89 15.83 6.14
CA SER A 56 11.58 14.60 5.78
C SER A 56 12.14 13.85 6.98
N ILE A 57 11.90 12.54 7.02
CA ILE A 57 12.55 11.63 7.98
C ILE A 57 13.30 10.57 7.18
N LYS A 58 14.55 10.30 7.55
CA LYS A 58 15.28 9.17 6.95
C LYS A 58 14.88 7.87 7.65
N ASP A 59 15.04 7.78 8.97
CA ASP A 59 14.69 6.59 9.73
C ASP A 59 13.76 6.98 10.91
N ASP A 60 12.52 6.46 10.93
CA ASP A 60 11.64 6.51 12.11
C ASP A 60 11.37 5.11 12.63
N LYS A 61 11.21 5.00 13.96
CA LYS A 61 10.85 3.74 14.57
C LYS A 61 9.38 3.67 14.96
N TYR A 62 8.81 4.61 15.72
CA TYR A 62 7.55 4.38 16.45
C TYR A 62 6.33 5.11 15.89
N LEU A 63 6.37 6.42 15.68
CA LEU A 63 5.16 7.17 15.34
C LEU A 63 5.48 8.47 14.63
N VAL A 64 4.94 8.59 13.41
CA VAL A 64 4.90 9.83 12.65
C VAL A 64 3.46 10.26 12.39
N HIS A 65 3.08 11.45 12.86
CA HIS A 65 1.73 11.96 12.63
C HIS A 65 1.55 12.55 11.22
N LEU A 66 2.44 13.46 10.82
CA LEU A 66 2.38 14.09 9.50
C LEU A 66 3.79 14.29 8.95
N CYS A 67 4.05 13.71 7.78
CA CYS A 67 5.31 13.89 7.07
C CYS A 67 5.10 14.09 5.57
N SER A 68 6.04 14.78 4.90
CA SER A 68 6.04 14.78 3.43
C SER A 68 6.70 13.51 2.90
N SER A 69 7.85 13.12 3.45
CA SER A 69 8.58 11.93 2.99
C SER A 69 9.25 11.17 4.13
N ILE A 70 9.13 9.85 4.12
CA ILE A 70 9.87 8.95 5.01
C ILE A 70 10.65 7.95 4.14
N ASN A 71 11.94 7.74 4.44
CA ASN A 71 12.69 6.67 3.77
C ASN A 71 12.33 5.31 4.38
N ASP A 72 12.50 5.16 5.69
CA ASP A 72 12.20 3.92 6.40
C ASP A 72 11.34 4.21 7.64
N ASP A 73 10.13 3.65 7.71
CA ASP A 73 9.31 3.60 8.92
C ASP A 73 9.17 2.15 9.40
N LYS A 74 9.00 1.99 10.71
CA LYS A 74 8.74 0.68 11.29
C LYS A 74 7.31 0.51 11.75
N TYR A 75 6.73 1.41 12.56
CA TYR A 75 5.54 1.10 13.34
C TYR A 75 4.25 1.77 12.86
N LEU A 76 4.21 3.09 12.74
CA LEU A 76 2.95 3.79 12.46
C LEU A 76 3.17 5.15 11.81
N VAL A 77 2.59 5.30 10.63
CA VAL A 77 2.48 6.57 9.92
C VAL A 77 1.01 6.93 9.73
N HIS A 78 0.59 8.07 10.26
CA HIS A 78 -0.79 8.53 10.08
C HIS A 78 -1.02 9.13 8.70
N LEU A 79 -0.29 10.20 8.35
CA LEU A 79 -0.40 10.85 7.05
C LEU A 79 1.00 11.09 6.48
N CYS A 80 1.22 10.57 5.26
CA CYS A 80 2.45 10.86 4.52
C CYS A 80 2.17 11.12 3.03
N SER A 81 3.03 11.90 2.36
CA SER A 81 2.95 11.95 0.90
C SER A 81 3.66 10.74 0.28
N SER A 82 4.86 10.40 0.77
CA SER A 82 5.64 9.28 0.24
C SER A 82 6.36 8.51 1.33
N ILE A 83 6.32 7.18 1.22
CA ILE A 83 7.13 6.28 2.03
C ILE A 83 7.91 5.37 1.08
N ASN A 84 9.22 5.23 1.30
CA ASN A 84 9.99 4.22 0.56
C ASN A 84 9.69 2.83 1.16
N ASP A 85 10.04 2.57 2.40
CA ASP A 85 9.78 1.28 3.05
C ASP A 85 8.96 1.49 4.34
N ASP A 86 7.78 0.86 4.44
CA ASP A 86 7.06 0.69 5.72
C ASP A 86 6.98 -0.78 6.12
N LYS A 87 6.99 -1.00 7.43
CA LYS A 87 6.75 -2.31 7.99
C LYS A 87 5.29 -2.48 8.42
N TYR A 88 4.81 -1.75 9.43
CA TYR A 88 3.62 -2.18 10.17
C TYR A 88 2.30 -1.54 9.75
N PHE A 89 2.19 -0.21 9.70
CA PHE A 89 0.89 0.45 9.55
C PHE A 89 1.01 1.83 8.91
N VAL A 90 0.32 2.00 7.79
CA VAL A 90 0.10 3.30 7.15
C VAL A 90 -1.39 3.61 7.05
N HIS A 91 -1.83 4.72 7.64
CA HIS A 91 -3.24 5.09 7.61
C HIS A 91 -3.62 5.79 6.28
N VAL A 92 -2.89 6.83 5.89
CA VAL A 92 -3.06 7.50 4.58
C VAL A 92 -1.71 7.83 3.97
N CYS A 93 -1.49 7.41 2.73
CA CYS A 93 -0.33 7.80 1.93
C CYS A 93 -0.69 8.13 0.48
N SER A 94 0.11 8.96 -0.20
CA SER A 94 -0.05 9.08 -1.66
C SER A 94 0.69 7.94 -2.37
N SER A 95 1.93 7.65 -1.97
CA SER A 95 2.73 6.58 -2.58
C SER A 95 3.55 5.80 -1.57
N ILE A 96 3.54 4.47 -1.71
CA ILE A 96 4.41 3.57 -0.96
C ILE A 96 5.19 2.71 -1.96
N LYS A 97 6.51 2.59 -1.77
CA LYS A 97 7.32 1.71 -2.61
C LYS A 97 7.22 0.27 -2.12
N ASP A 98 7.49 0.02 -0.85
CA ASP A 98 7.44 -1.32 -0.26
C ASP A 98 6.67 -1.26 1.07
N ASP A 99 5.55 -1.99 1.18
CA ASP A 99 4.81 -2.19 2.44
C ASP A 99 4.83 -3.66 2.85
N THR A 100 4.91 -3.91 4.16
CA THR A 100 4.76 -5.26 4.68
C THR A 100 3.34 -5.56 5.15
N TYR A 101 2.78 -4.84 6.12
CA TYR A 101 1.64 -5.32 6.91
C TYR A 101 0.27 -4.72 6.58
N LEU A 102 0.11 -3.40 6.59
CA LEU A 102 -1.23 -2.80 6.47
C LEU A 102 -1.18 -1.38 5.93
N VAL A 103 -1.91 -1.19 4.83
CA VAL A 103 -2.20 0.12 4.25
C VAL A 103 -3.71 0.36 4.21
N HIS A 104 -4.16 1.42 4.87
CA HIS A 104 -5.59 1.74 4.93
C HIS A 104 -6.08 2.49 3.69
N LEU A 105 -5.37 3.54 3.29
CA LEU A 105 -5.67 4.32 2.10
C LEU A 105 -4.37 4.72 1.38
N CYS A 106 -4.25 4.37 0.11
CA CYS A 106 -3.14 4.80 -0.72
C CYS A 106 -3.58 5.18 -2.14
N SER A 107 -2.83 6.05 -2.81
CA SER A 107 -3.03 6.23 -4.26
C SER A 107 -2.27 5.16 -5.04
N SER A 108 -1.01 4.89 -4.67
CA SER A 108 -0.17 3.90 -5.36
C SER A 108 0.71 3.10 -4.41
N ILE A 109 0.75 1.79 -4.62
CA ILE A 109 1.70 0.89 -3.97
C ILE A 109 2.46 0.14 -5.05
N LYS A 110 3.79 0.08 -4.94
CA LYS A 110 4.60 -0.72 -5.86
C LYS A 110 4.62 -2.19 -5.42
N ASP A 111 4.98 -2.46 -4.18
CA ASP A 111 5.00 -3.82 -3.64
C ASP A 111 4.29 -3.85 -2.27
N ASP A 112 3.20 -4.61 -2.14
CA ASP A 112 2.53 -4.91 -0.86
C ASP A 112 2.63 -6.40 -0.56
N LYS A 113 2.76 -6.72 0.72
CA LYS A 113 2.73 -8.10 1.17
C LYS A 113 1.37 -8.50 1.75
N TYR A 114 0.84 -7.85 2.78
CA TYR A 114 -0.25 -8.41 3.59
C TYR A 114 -1.66 -7.85 3.35
N LEU A 115 -1.87 -6.54 3.44
CA LEU A 115 -3.24 -6.01 3.45
C LEU A 115 -3.31 -4.57 2.93
N VAL A 116 -4.11 -4.40 1.89
CA VAL A 116 -4.50 -3.08 1.38
C VAL A 116 -6.02 -2.93 1.43
N HIS A 117 -6.51 -1.92 2.15
CA HIS A 117 -7.94 -1.64 2.24
C HIS A 117 -8.47 -0.89 1.01
N LEU A 118 -7.88 0.26 0.68
CA LEU A 118 -8.27 1.06 -0.47
C LEU A 118 -7.04 1.59 -1.19
N CYS A 119 -6.91 1.25 -2.48
CA CYS A 119 -5.86 1.78 -3.33
C CYS A 119 -6.38 2.19 -4.71
N SER A 120 -5.71 3.13 -5.39
CA SER A 120 -5.99 3.34 -6.81
C SER A 120 -5.22 2.36 -7.68
N SER A 121 -3.92 2.15 -7.39
CA SER A 121 -3.08 1.25 -8.17
C SER A 121 -2.12 0.45 -7.31
N ILE A 122 -2.05 -0.86 -7.56
CA ILE A 122 -1.02 -1.74 -6.98
C ILE A 122 -0.27 -2.42 -8.13
N LYS A 123 1.06 -2.43 -8.07
CA LYS A 123 1.86 -3.14 -9.06
C LYS A 123 1.99 -4.62 -8.68
N ASP A 124 2.41 -4.92 -7.47
CA ASP A 124 2.53 -6.29 -6.98
C ASP A 124 1.88 -6.40 -5.59
N ASP A 125 0.85 -7.24 -5.44
CA ASP A 125 0.26 -7.62 -4.15
C ASP A 125 0.45 -9.12 -3.91
N LYS A 126 0.67 -9.48 -2.64
CA LYS A 126 0.73 -10.88 -2.27
C LYS A 126 -0.58 -11.38 -1.67
N TYR A 127 -1.14 -10.79 -0.61
CA TYR A 127 -2.15 -11.45 0.23
C TYR A 127 -3.59 -10.95 0.07
N LEU A 128 -3.89 -9.67 0.26
CA LEU A 128 -5.27 -9.21 0.35
C LEU A 128 -5.44 -7.76 -0.08
N VAL A 129 -6.26 -7.57 -1.10
CA VAL A 129 -6.73 -6.26 -1.54
C VAL A 129 -8.25 -6.18 -1.42
N HIS A 130 -8.76 -5.24 -0.63
CA HIS A 130 -10.21 -5.04 -0.48
C HIS A 130 -10.82 -4.27 -1.65
N LEU A 131 -10.29 -3.08 -1.95
CA LEU A 131 -10.78 -2.25 -3.04
C LEU A 131 -9.61 -1.62 -3.79
N CYS A 132 -9.52 -1.91 -5.08
CA CYS A 132 -8.53 -1.29 -5.97
C CYS A 132 -9.13 -0.86 -7.31
N SER A 133 -8.56 0.16 -7.96
CA SER A 133 -8.92 0.43 -9.36
C SER A 133 -8.13 -0.48 -10.30
N THR A 134 -6.83 -0.63 -10.05
CA THR A 134 -5.96 -1.42 -10.93
C THR A 134 -4.93 -2.22 -10.14
N ILE A 135 -4.84 -3.51 -10.42
CA ILE A 135 -3.77 -4.37 -9.92
C ILE A 135 -3.05 -4.96 -11.12
N LYS A 136 -1.72 -4.88 -11.14
CA LYS A 136 -0.95 -5.53 -12.20
C LYS A 136 -0.77 -7.02 -11.87
N ASP A 137 -0.20 -7.35 -10.72
CA ASP A 137 0.04 -8.73 -10.32
C ASP A 137 -0.52 -8.96 -8.90
N ASP A 138 -1.50 -9.85 -8.75
CA ASP A 138 -2.00 -10.32 -7.44
C ASP A 138 -1.74 -11.81 -7.28
N LYS A 139 -1.44 -12.22 -6.04
CA LYS A 139 -1.30 -13.64 -5.73
C LYS A 139 -2.55 -14.24 -5.09
N TYR A 140 -3.13 -13.69 -4.02
CA TYR A 140 -4.06 -14.44 -3.16
C TYR A 140 -5.53 -14.02 -3.25
N LEU A 141 -5.88 -12.77 -2.96
CA LEU A 141 -7.28 -12.38 -2.81
C LEU A 141 -7.53 -10.91 -3.16
N VAL A 142 -8.40 -10.72 -4.14
CA VAL A 142 -8.95 -9.42 -4.50
C VAL A 142 -10.47 -9.41 -4.31
N HIS A 143 -10.98 -8.53 -3.45
CA HIS A 143 -12.43 -8.42 -3.24
C HIS A 143 -13.13 -7.62 -4.34
N LEU A 144 -12.68 -6.41 -4.62
CA LEU A 144 -13.26 -5.55 -5.64
C LEU A 144 -12.15 -4.83 -6.41
N CYS A 145 -12.12 -5.05 -7.73
CA CYS A 145 -11.21 -4.35 -8.63
C CYS A 145 -11.90 -3.88 -9.91
N SER A 146 -11.39 -2.82 -10.55
CA SER A 146 -11.82 -2.51 -11.92
C SER A 146 -11.02 -3.32 -12.94
N THR A 147 -9.71 -3.44 -12.76
CA THR A 147 -8.84 -4.15 -13.70
C THR A 147 -7.75 -4.92 -12.99
N ILE A 148 -7.59 -6.18 -13.34
CA ILE A 148 -6.46 -7.01 -12.93
C ILE A 148 -5.75 -7.49 -14.20
N ASN A 149 -4.43 -7.34 -14.28
CA ASN A 149 -3.70 -8.00 -15.37
C ASN A 149 -3.55 -9.48 -15.05
N ASP A 150 -2.79 -9.83 -14.01
CA ASP A 150 -2.51 -11.22 -13.69
C ASP A 150 -2.94 -11.51 -12.24
N ASP A 151 -3.93 -12.40 -12.06
CA ASP A 151 -4.33 -12.94 -10.75
C ASP A 151 -3.97 -14.42 -10.67
N LYS A 152 -3.62 -14.88 -9.47
CA LYS A 152 -3.41 -16.30 -9.24
C LYS A 152 -4.62 -16.98 -8.59
N TYR A 153 -5.14 -16.55 -7.44
CA TYR A 153 -6.01 -17.38 -6.60
C TYR A 153 -7.50 -17.03 -6.59
N LEU A 154 -7.90 -15.81 -6.23
CA LEU A 154 -9.31 -15.52 -6.00
C LEU A 154 -9.65 -14.05 -6.25
N VAL A 155 -10.57 -13.84 -7.18
CA VAL A 155 -11.19 -12.55 -7.45
C VAL A 155 -12.70 -12.62 -7.21
N HIS A 156 -13.21 -11.79 -6.31
CA HIS A 156 -14.65 -11.75 -6.03
C HIS A 156 -15.44 -10.95 -7.06
N LEU A 157 -15.05 -9.70 -7.31
CA LEU A 157 -15.71 -8.82 -8.28
C LEU A 157 -14.68 -8.04 -9.06
N CYS A 158 -14.70 -8.18 -10.39
CA CYS A 158 -13.85 -7.40 -11.29
C CYS A 158 -14.62 -6.88 -12.51
N SER A 159 -14.17 -5.79 -13.13
CA SER A 159 -14.68 -5.44 -14.47
C SER A 159 -13.91 -6.20 -15.56
N SER A 160 -12.57 -6.24 -15.47
CA SER A 160 -11.73 -6.92 -16.45
C SER A 160 -10.57 -7.66 -15.81
N ILE A 161 -10.33 -8.89 -16.26
CA ILE A 161 -9.13 -9.67 -15.91
C ILE A 161 -8.44 -10.10 -17.21
N LYS A 162 -7.13 -9.92 -17.29
CA LYS A 162 -6.37 -10.37 -18.48
C LYS A 162 -6.02 -11.85 -18.36
N ASP A 163 -5.42 -12.27 -17.26
CA ASP A 163 -5.02 -13.64 -16.98
C ASP A 163 -5.46 -13.98 -15.53
N ASP A 164 -6.33 -14.97 -15.37
CA ASP A 164 -6.64 -15.57 -14.05
C ASP A 164 -6.24 -17.04 -14.06
N LYS A 165 -5.78 -17.53 -12.91
CA LYS A 165 -5.48 -18.94 -12.77
C LYS A 165 -6.59 -19.73 -12.10
N TYR A 166 -7.20 -19.31 -11.00
CA TYR A 166 -8.01 -20.18 -10.12
C TYR A 166 -9.50 -19.87 -10.08
N ILE A 167 -9.93 -18.75 -9.47
CA ILE A 167 -11.36 -18.53 -9.20
C ILE A 167 -11.73 -17.07 -9.43
N VAL A 168 -12.73 -16.88 -10.27
CA VAL A 168 -13.42 -15.60 -10.46
C VAL A 168 -14.91 -15.76 -10.17
N HIS A 169 -15.43 -15.02 -9.19
CA HIS A 169 -16.86 -15.07 -8.87
C HIS A 169 -17.72 -14.26 -9.84
N LEU A 170 -17.39 -12.99 -10.03
CA LEU A 170 -18.12 -12.10 -10.94
C LEU A 170 -17.14 -11.23 -11.72
N CYS A 171 -17.19 -11.32 -13.04
CA CYS A 171 -16.40 -10.44 -13.91
C CYS A 171 -17.18 -9.97 -15.13
N SER A 172 -16.90 -8.78 -15.67
CA SER A 172 -17.48 -8.45 -16.99
C SER A 172 -16.73 -9.21 -18.08
N SER A 173 -15.40 -9.08 -18.14
CA SER A 173 -14.58 -9.71 -19.18
C SER A 173 -13.34 -10.40 -18.63
N ILE A 174 -13.08 -11.62 -19.09
CA ILE A 174 -11.81 -12.32 -18.84
C ILE A 174 -11.19 -12.72 -20.18
N LYS A 175 -9.88 -12.51 -20.36
CA LYS A 175 -9.20 -12.81 -21.62
C LYS A 175 -8.58 -14.20 -21.66
N ASP A 176 -8.03 -14.67 -20.55
CA ASP A 176 -7.46 -15.99 -20.38
C ASP A 176 -7.80 -16.45 -18.94
N ASP A 177 -8.52 -17.55 -18.80
CA ASP A 177 -8.81 -18.20 -17.51
C ASP A 177 -8.36 -19.65 -17.56
N LYS A 178 -8.01 -20.20 -16.40
CA LYS A 178 -7.65 -21.60 -16.32
C LYS A 178 -8.68 -22.46 -15.61
N TYR A 179 -9.35 -22.05 -14.53
CA TYR A 179 -10.08 -22.97 -13.63
C TYR A 179 -11.58 -22.70 -13.51
N LEU A 180 -12.00 -21.66 -12.79
CA LEU A 180 -13.42 -21.49 -12.44
C LEU A 180 -13.88 -20.05 -12.56
N VAL A 181 -14.90 -19.85 -13.39
CA VAL A 181 -15.64 -18.59 -13.48
C VAL A 181 -17.11 -18.82 -13.17
N HIS A 182 -17.63 -18.14 -12.14
CA HIS A 182 -19.03 -18.33 -11.75
C HIS A 182 -19.99 -17.47 -12.59
N LEU A 183 -19.70 -16.20 -12.80
CA LEU A 183 -20.53 -15.33 -13.65
C LEU A 183 -19.67 -14.37 -14.46
N CYS A 184 -19.84 -14.39 -15.78
CA CYS A 184 -19.19 -13.46 -16.71
C CYS A 184 -20.11 -12.91 -17.79
N THR A 185 -19.75 -11.78 -18.40
CA THR A 185 -20.40 -11.36 -19.66
C THR A 185 -19.67 -11.92 -20.86
N SER A 186 -18.33 -11.91 -20.84
CA SER A 186 -17.51 -12.44 -21.93
C SER A 186 -16.24 -13.13 -21.42
N ILE A 187 -15.93 -14.27 -22.00
CA ILE A 187 -14.66 -14.97 -21.82
C ILE A 187 -14.01 -15.21 -23.18
N LYS A 188 -12.69 -15.08 -23.20
CA LYS A 188 -11.83 -15.60 -24.25
C LYS A 188 -10.88 -16.64 -23.62
N ASP A 189 -10.52 -17.66 -24.40
CA ASP A 189 -9.48 -18.66 -24.08
C ASP A 189 -9.57 -19.23 -22.65
N ASP A 190 -10.68 -19.90 -22.33
CA ASP A 190 -10.86 -20.66 -21.08
C ASP A 190 -10.60 -22.16 -21.26
N LYS A 191 -10.34 -22.85 -20.15
CA LYS A 191 -9.88 -24.24 -20.14
C LYS A 191 -10.73 -25.21 -19.33
N TYR A 192 -11.58 -24.78 -18.38
CA TYR A 192 -12.28 -25.74 -17.51
C TYR A 192 -13.77 -25.45 -17.25
N PHE A 193 -14.13 -24.45 -16.43
CA PHE A 193 -15.50 -24.36 -15.93
C PHE A 193 -16.03 -22.93 -15.85
N VAL A 194 -17.05 -22.68 -16.66
CA VAL A 194 -17.85 -21.45 -16.62
C VAL A 194 -19.29 -21.78 -16.28
N HIS A 195 -19.80 -21.24 -15.18
CA HIS A 195 -21.17 -21.52 -14.73
C HIS A 195 -22.20 -20.68 -15.50
N VAL A 196 -21.99 -19.38 -15.66
CA VAL A 196 -22.87 -18.51 -16.44
C VAL A 196 -22.05 -17.50 -17.23
N CYS A 197 -22.20 -17.49 -18.55
CA CYS A 197 -21.59 -16.48 -19.42
C CYS A 197 -22.44 -16.14 -20.64
N SER A 198 -22.43 -14.87 -21.05
CA SER A 198 -23.15 -14.44 -22.26
C SER A 198 -22.41 -14.72 -23.57
N SER A 199 -21.07 -14.78 -23.54
CA SER A 199 -20.25 -15.03 -24.73
C SER A 199 -18.94 -15.72 -24.37
N ILE A 200 -18.57 -16.77 -25.11
CA ILE A 200 -17.31 -17.51 -24.94
C ILE A 200 -16.63 -17.69 -26.32
N LYS A 201 -15.32 -17.48 -26.40
CA LYS A 201 -14.50 -17.69 -27.61
C LYS A 201 -13.22 -18.46 -27.27
N GLY A 202 -12.86 -19.49 -28.04
CA GLY A 202 -11.56 -20.19 -27.91
C GLY A 202 -11.49 -21.29 -26.84
N ASP A 203 -12.65 -21.78 -26.38
CA ASP A 203 -12.78 -22.76 -25.29
C ASP A 203 -12.39 -24.20 -25.71
N ASN A 204 -11.90 -24.99 -24.75
CA ASN A 204 -11.43 -26.37 -24.89
C ASN A 204 -12.16 -27.43 -24.02
N ASP A 205 -13.26 -27.15 -23.28
CA ASP A 205 -14.38 -28.08 -22.94
C ASP A 205 -15.14 -27.75 -21.61
N LEU A 206 -16.42 -28.18 -21.56
CA LEU A 206 -17.40 -28.21 -20.43
C LEU A 206 -18.02 -26.89 -19.93
N VAL A 207 -18.64 -26.14 -20.85
CA VAL A 207 -19.59 -25.06 -20.53
C VAL A 207 -20.93 -25.64 -20.07
N TYR A 208 -21.37 -25.34 -18.84
CA TYR A 208 -22.76 -25.58 -18.43
C TYR A 208 -23.59 -24.31 -18.68
N LEU A 209 -24.23 -24.23 -19.85
CA LEU A 209 -25.14 -23.14 -20.22
C LEU A 209 -26.58 -23.39 -19.72
N HIS A 210 -27.08 -22.51 -18.84
CA HIS A 210 -28.52 -22.22 -18.69
C HIS A 210 -28.71 -20.88 -17.97
N LYS A 211 -29.54 -19.92 -18.37
CA LYS A 211 -30.58 -19.83 -19.41
C LYS A 211 -31.01 -18.35 -19.49
N GLY A 212 -31.35 -17.84 -20.68
CA GLY A 212 -32.01 -16.54 -20.86
C GLY A 212 -31.52 -15.78 -22.08
#